data_AF-A0A9N9CJ08-F1
#
_entry.id   AF-A0A9N9CJ08-F1
#
_cell.length_a   1.000
_cell.length_b   1.000
_cell.length_c   1.000
_cell.angle_alpha   90.00
_cell.angle_beta   90.00
_cell.angle_gamma   90.00
#
_symmetry.space_group_name_H-M   'P 1'
#
loop_
_entity.id
_entity.type
_entity.pdbx_description
1 polymer ?
#
loop_
_entity_poly.entity_id
_entity_poly.type
_entity_poly.pdbx_seq_one_letter_code
_entity_poly.pdbx_strand_id
1 'polypeptide(L)'
;MTMKLSGKVEKKTKLRQPALKFLDIAQTSKVFRGVVVAANCLDKAKVGGGPNKNKTICAECGATRPGGLAGATWDVVHGYPFCSDGCTTSFFQKLKQKYIQQIKNLDKLTEEEKRDFIDQIENGLPGNFDNILQQAKIINQNRGGNDLFSEIQKAIQEIEAELLKEPVITSEELDADSPIGWKEELESVSGLADLNNKKEIILKAIKEKRALKTKTPLKIFLQQIIQQIKSELNKKPKLQELDPSQYEKTKISLLDQQLKDEGLNDSNMDEETKAALKEAKQNPTPENITKAEEKIHQNGANNNLDNLLTQTLNKLKKGNLTESEKQAAISKIIEFILSENKYQREAYKLKKSKVDALLAELRGEKNNQEGVPLTRVIIITALIVLPLIIVFILIRRARRRRLN
;
A
#
# COMPACT_ATOMS: atom_id res chain seq x y z
N MET A 1 -38.55 41.04 10.02
CA MET A 1 -39.16 40.08 9.07
C MET A 1 -38.09 39.08 8.67
N THR A 2 -38.08 37.93 9.33
CA THR A 2 -37.09 36.86 9.17
C THR A 2 -37.75 35.69 8.44
N MET A 3 -37.31 35.41 7.21
CA MET A 3 -37.76 34.24 6.45
C MET A 3 -36.76 33.10 6.61
N LYS A 4 -37.21 32.03 7.28
CA LYS A 4 -36.56 30.72 7.35
C LYS A 4 -36.87 29.96 6.05
N LEU A 5 -35.85 29.38 5.41
CA LEU A 5 -36.04 28.27 4.48
C LEU A 5 -35.06 27.14 4.84
N SER A 6 -35.66 26.04 5.30
CA SER A 6 -35.06 24.76 5.66
C SER A 6 -35.21 23.84 4.46
N GLY A 7 -34.09 23.48 3.80
CA GLY A 7 -34.05 22.52 2.70
C GLY A 7 -33.12 21.35 3.05
N LYS A 8 -33.72 20.23 3.46
CA LYS A 8 -33.05 18.97 3.81
C LYS A 8 -32.86 18.15 2.52
N VAL A 9 -31.63 17.95 2.06
CA VAL A 9 -31.31 17.12 0.88
C VAL A 9 -30.63 15.83 1.35
N GLU A 10 -31.37 14.74 1.41
CA GLU A 10 -30.84 13.38 1.56
C GLU A 10 -30.26 12.89 0.23
N LYS A 11 -28.94 12.74 0.13
CA LYS A 11 -28.29 12.02 -0.97
C LYS A 11 -28.08 10.56 -0.58
N LYS A 12 -28.94 9.67 -1.09
CA LYS A 12 -28.70 8.22 -1.15
C LYS A 12 -27.90 7.90 -2.42
N THR A 13 -26.61 7.61 -2.28
CA THR A 13 -25.76 7.18 -3.39
C THR A 13 -25.77 5.65 -3.48
N LYS A 14 -26.54 5.12 -4.43
CA LYS A 14 -26.59 3.70 -4.80
C LYS A 14 -25.71 3.52 -6.04
N LEU A 15 -24.46 3.09 -5.87
CA LEU A 15 -23.56 2.82 -7.00
C LEU A 15 -23.92 1.45 -7.60
N ARG A 16 -24.50 1.51 -8.80
CA ARG A 16 -24.78 0.39 -9.70
C ARG A 16 -23.49 0.01 -10.44
N GLN A 17 -23.18 -1.29 -10.48
CA GLN A 17 -22.18 -1.85 -11.39
C GLN A 17 -22.71 -1.83 -12.84
N PRO A 18 -21.85 -1.66 -13.85
CA PRO A 18 -22.26 -1.59 -15.25
C PRO A 18 -22.59 -2.99 -15.81
N ALA A 19 -23.81 -3.13 -16.32
CA ALA A 19 -24.24 -4.27 -17.12
C ALA A 19 -23.58 -4.20 -18.51
N LEU A 20 -22.74 -5.20 -18.81
CA LEU A 20 -22.25 -5.47 -20.15
C LEU A 20 -23.43 -5.92 -21.04
N LYS A 21 -23.78 -5.08 -22.01
CA LYS A 21 -24.66 -5.41 -23.13
C LYS A 21 -23.86 -6.27 -24.13
N PHE A 22 -24.19 -7.54 -24.25
CA PHE A 22 -23.91 -8.34 -25.44
C PHE A 22 -25.16 -9.15 -25.79
N LEU A 23 -25.95 -8.59 -26.69
CA LEU A 23 -27.01 -9.29 -27.40
C LEU A 23 -27.10 -8.63 -28.77
N ASP A 24 -26.37 -9.18 -29.72
CA ASP A 24 -26.84 -9.35 -31.09
C ASP A 24 -25.96 -10.40 -31.78
N ILE A 25 -26.57 -11.18 -32.67
CA ILE A 25 -26.09 -12.41 -33.34
C ILE A 25 -26.47 -13.71 -32.61
N ALA A 26 -27.78 -13.98 -32.46
CA ALA A 26 -28.29 -15.36 -32.30
C ALA A 26 -29.79 -15.48 -32.62
N GLN A 27 -30.22 -15.09 -33.83
CA GLN A 27 -31.62 -15.31 -34.28
C GLN A 27 -31.77 -16.20 -35.52
N THR A 28 -30.70 -16.78 -36.07
CA THR A 28 -30.78 -17.66 -37.25
C THR A 28 -30.41 -19.13 -37.01
N SER A 29 -30.10 -19.57 -35.77
CA SER A 29 -29.66 -20.95 -35.51
C SER A 29 -30.71 -21.89 -34.87
N LYS A 30 -31.90 -21.39 -34.52
CA LYS A 30 -32.92 -22.18 -33.78
C LYS A 30 -33.62 -23.27 -34.62
N VAL A 31 -33.62 -23.17 -35.95
CA VAL A 31 -34.29 -24.17 -36.82
C VAL A 31 -33.36 -25.36 -37.14
N PHE A 32 -32.05 -25.22 -37.02
CA PHE A 32 -31.11 -26.25 -37.49
C PHE A 32 -30.77 -27.35 -36.45
N ARG A 33 -30.97 -27.11 -35.15
CA ARG A 33 -30.52 -28.07 -34.10
C ARG A 33 -31.56 -29.08 -33.64
N GLY A 34 -32.86 -28.82 -33.84
CA GLY A 34 -33.91 -29.83 -33.60
C GLY A 34 -33.80 -31.04 -34.55
N VAL A 35 -33.28 -30.81 -35.76
CA VAL A 35 -33.12 -31.84 -36.80
C VAL A 35 -31.94 -32.78 -36.51
N VAL A 36 -30.89 -32.30 -35.83
CA VAL A 36 -29.66 -33.08 -35.60
C VAL A 36 -29.83 -34.13 -34.48
N VAL A 37 -30.66 -33.85 -33.47
CA VAL A 37 -30.94 -34.84 -32.40
C VAL A 37 -31.83 -35.98 -32.92
N ALA A 38 -32.77 -35.69 -33.81
CA ALA A 38 -33.58 -36.72 -34.47
C ALA A 38 -32.75 -37.61 -35.43
N ALA A 39 -31.75 -37.03 -36.12
CA ALA A 39 -30.89 -37.77 -37.04
C ALA A 39 -29.98 -38.81 -36.34
N ASN A 40 -29.46 -38.49 -35.16
CA ASN A 40 -28.58 -39.41 -34.41
C ASN A 40 -29.30 -40.63 -33.81
N CYS A 41 -30.60 -40.54 -33.54
CA CYS A 41 -31.41 -41.72 -33.19
C CYS A 41 -31.70 -42.61 -34.41
N LEU A 42 -31.71 -42.05 -35.62
CA LEU A 42 -31.96 -42.80 -36.85
C LEU A 42 -30.74 -43.59 -37.36
N ASP A 43 -29.51 -43.07 -37.19
CA ASP A 43 -28.31 -43.76 -37.66
C ASP A 43 -27.95 -44.99 -36.82
N LYS A 44 -28.28 -45.02 -35.52
CA LYS A 44 -28.10 -46.23 -34.69
C LYS A 44 -29.16 -47.31 -34.92
N ALA A 45 -30.28 -46.97 -35.57
CA ALA A 45 -31.30 -47.94 -35.94
C ALA A 45 -31.00 -48.66 -37.27
N LYS A 46 -30.06 -48.13 -38.09
CA LYS A 46 -29.74 -48.68 -39.42
C LYS A 46 -28.62 -49.71 -39.46
N VAL A 47 -27.84 -49.88 -38.39
CA VAL A 47 -26.71 -50.83 -38.37
C VAL A 47 -27.03 -52.00 -37.43
N GLY A 48 -27.75 -52.99 -37.96
CA GLY A 48 -27.77 -54.36 -37.43
C GLY A 48 -29.08 -54.86 -36.83
N GLY A 49 -29.94 -55.43 -37.68
CA GLY A 49 -31.00 -56.37 -37.28
C GLY A 49 -32.42 -55.87 -37.54
N GLY A 50 -33.09 -56.47 -38.53
CA GLY A 50 -34.50 -56.24 -38.79
C GLY A 50 -35.40 -56.47 -37.58
N PRO A 51 -36.64 -55.92 -37.58
CA PRO A 51 -37.50 -55.91 -36.40
C PRO A 51 -37.84 -57.35 -35.96
N ASN A 52 -37.28 -57.75 -34.83
CA ASN A 52 -37.74 -58.95 -34.13
C ASN A 52 -39.15 -58.67 -33.61
N LYS A 53 -40.16 -59.25 -34.28
CA LYS A 53 -41.59 -58.98 -34.10
C LYS A 53 -42.13 -59.27 -32.69
N ASN A 54 -41.31 -59.82 -31.78
CA ASN A 54 -41.70 -60.19 -30.42
C ASN A 54 -41.03 -59.37 -29.30
N LYS A 55 -40.27 -58.31 -29.58
CA LYS A 55 -39.76 -57.43 -28.51
C LYS A 55 -40.70 -56.26 -28.26
N THR A 56 -41.52 -56.41 -27.24
CA THR A 56 -42.45 -55.42 -26.70
C THR A 56 -41.74 -54.25 -26.00
N ILE A 57 -40.40 -54.22 -25.93
CA ILE A 57 -39.61 -53.35 -25.04
C ILE A 57 -38.60 -52.51 -25.82
N CYS A 58 -38.61 -51.19 -25.62
CA CYS A 58 -37.58 -50.28 -26.16
C CYS A 58 -36.22 -50.53 -25.49
N ALA A 59 -35.17 -50.78 -26.27
CA ALA A 59 -33.84 -51.11 -25.75
C ALA A 59 -33.17 -49.98 -24.95
N GLU A 60 -33.54 -48.71 -25.18
CA GLU A 60 -32.94 -47.55 -24.50
C GLU A 60 -33.72 -47.09 -23.26
N CYS A 61 -35.07 -47.18 -23.27
CA CYS A 61 -35.91 -46.74 -22.14
C CYS A 61 -36.59 -47.88 -21.35
N GLY A 62 -36.53 -49.14 -21.82
CA GLY A 62 -37.16 -50.28 -21.13
C GLY A 62 -38.70 -50.28 -21.15
N ALA A 63 -39.32 -49.38 -21.91
CA ALA A 63 -40.78 -49.24 -21.95
C ALA A 63 -41.44 -50.37 -22.74
N THR A 64 -42.43 -51.02 -22.14
CA THR A 64 -43.30 -52.01 -22.78
C THR A 64 -44.41 -51.34 -23.58
N ARG A 65 -44.69 -51.84 -24.79
CA ARG A 65 -45.90 -51.48 -25.55
C ARG A 65 -47.13 -51.84 -24.69
N PRO A 66 -48.08 -50.92 -24.41
CA PRO A 66 -49.28 -51.27 -23.68
C PRO A 66 -50.04 -52.34 -24.47
N GLY A 67 -50.15 -53.52 -23.89
CA GLY A 67 -50.79 -54.68 -24.49
C GLY A 67 -52.30 -54.46 -24.56
N GLY A 68 -52.84 -54.51 -25.78
CA GLY A 68 -54.27 -54.46 -26.02
C GLY A 68 -54.71 -53.15 -26.63
N LEU A 69 -54.52 -53.02 -27.95
CA LEU A 69 -55.39 -52.28 -28.87
C LEU A 69 -54.85 -52.55 -30.29
N ALA A 70 -55.41 -53.57 -30.93
CA ALA A 70 -55.28 -53.75 -32.36
C ALA A 70 -56.05 -52.59 -33.03
N GLY A 71 -55.35 -51.47 -33.28
CA GLY A 71 -55.97 -50.28 -33.88
C GLY A 71 -55.35 -48.93 -33.53
N ALA A 72 -54.36 -48.85 -32.64
CA ALA A 72 -53.67 -47.58 -32.39
C ALA A 72 -52.75 -47.24 -33.59
N THR A 73 -53.20 -46.30 -34.43
CA THR A 73 -52.38 -45.67 -35.45
C THR A 73 -51.26 -44.89 -34.77
N TRP A 74 -50.04 -45.01 -35.31
CA TRP A 74 -48.97 -44.09 -34.98
C TRP A 74 -49.46 -42.68 -35.33
N ASP A 75 -49.57 -41.77 -34.36
CA ASP A 75 -49.78 -40.37 -34.69
C ASP A 75 -48.51 -39.85 -35.36
N VAL A 76 -48.60 -39.75 -36.69
CA VAL A 76 -47.54 -39.27 -37.56
C VAL A 76 -47.69 -37.75 -37.65
N VAL A 77 -47.10 -37.04 -36.69
CA VAL A 77 -46.78 -35.62 -36.91
C VAL A 77 -45.48 -35.58 -37.71
N HIS A 78 -45.58 -35.30 -39.02
CA HIS A 78 -44.45 -35.16 -39.96
C HIS A 78 -43.56 -36.38 -40.25
N GLY A 79 -44.13 -37.58 -40.34
CA GLY A 79 -43.44 -38.74 -40.94
C GLY A 79 -42.52 -39.54 -40.02
N TYR A 80 -42.49 -39.27 -38.70
CA TYR A 80 -41.61 -39.97 -37.76
C TYR A 80 -42.41 -40.63 -36.61
N PRO A 81 -42.17 -41.93 -36.30
CA PRO A 81 -42.79 -42.59 -35.17
C PRO A 81 -42.17 -42.08 -33.85
N PHE A 82 -42.91 -41.28 -33.10
CA PHE A 82 -42.52 -40.90 -31.74
C PHE A 82 -43.06 -41.92 -30.73
N CYS A 83 -42.19 -42.44 -29.86
CA CYS A 83 -42.63 -43.09 -28.62
C CYS A 83 -43.36 -42.06 -27.75
N SER A 84 -44.53 -42.44 -27.24
CA SER A 84 -45.40 -41.64 -26.36
C SER A 84 -44.64 -40.84 -25.30
N ASP A 85 -45.21 -39.70 -24.89
CA ASP A 85 -44.75 -38.68 -23.91
C ASP A 85 -43.98 -39.19 -22.67
N GLY A 86 -44.12 -40.47 -22.30
CA GLY A 86 -43.34 -41.12 -21.24
C GLY A 86 -41.83 -41.29 -21.52
N CYS A 87 -41.39 -41.65 -22.74
CA CYS A 87 -39.95 -41.91 -22.97
C CYS A 87 -39.14 -40.61 -23.15
N THR A 88 -39.73 -39.54 -23.69
CA THR A 88 -39.08 -38.22 -23.76
C THR A 88 -38.87 -37.63 -22.36
N THR A 89 -39.89 -37.71 -21.50
CA THR A 89 -39.83 -37.23 -20.12
C THR A 89 -38.76 -37.97 -19.30
N SER A 90 -38.68 -39.30 -19.42
CA SER A 90 -37.66 -40.11 -18.72
C SER A 90 -36.22 -39.77 -19.15
N PHE A 91 -36.01 -39.57 -20.45
CA PHE A 91 -34.70 -39.21 -20.99
C PHE A 91 -34.25 -37.82 -20.51
N PHE A 92 -35.13 -36.81 -20.56
CA PHE A 92 -34.81 -35.46 -20.11
C PHE A 92 -34.53 -35.40 -18.61
N GLN A 93 -35.25 -36.18 -17.80
CA GLN A 93 -34.98 -36.29 -16.37
C GLN A 93 -33.58 -36.87 -16.09
N LYS A 94 -33.19 -37.96 -16.77
CA LYS A 94 -31.84 -38.53 -16.64
C LYS A 94 -30.76 -37.54 -17.07
N LEU A 95 -31.00 -36.78 -18.12
CA LEU A 95 -30.09 -35.74 -18.59
C LEU A 95 -29.92 -34.64 -17.53
N LYS A 96 -31.02 -34.09 -16.98
CA LYS A 96 -30.97 -33.10 -15.90
C LYS A 96 -30.15 -33.58 -14.71
N GLN A 97 -30.42 -34.80 -14.24
CA GLN A 97 -29.71 -35.38 -13.09
C GLN A 97 -28.20 -35.48 -13.33
N LYS A 98 -27.76 -35.81 -14.55
CA LYS A 98 -26.33 -35.84 -14.90
C LYS A 98 -25.65 -34.49 -14.69
N TYR A 99 -26.24 -33.40 -15.17
CA TYR A 99 -25.63 -32.07 -15.04
C TYR A 99 -25.72 -31.52 -13.61
N ILE A 100 -26.82 -31.79 -12.91
CA ILE A 100 -26.97 -31.45 -11.48
C ILE A 100 -25.84 -32.10 -10.66
N GLN A 101 -25.53 -33.37 -10.90
CA GLN A 101 -24.43 -34.05 -10.21
C GLN A 101 -23.07 -33.42 -10.55
N GLN A 102 -22.85 -33.02 -11.80
CA GLN A 102 -21.62 -32.34 -12.19
C GLN A 102 -21.46 -30.97 -11.49
N ILE A 103 -22.55 -30.22 -11.28
CA ILE A 103 -22.53 -28.97 -10.50
C ILE A 103 -22.28 -29.24 -9.01
N LYS A 104 -22.93 -30.26 -8.42
CA LYS A 104 -22.74 -30.61 -7.00
C LYS A 104 -21.29 -30.98 -6.67
N ASN A 105 -20.59 -31.58 -7.63
CA ASN A 105 -19.19 -31.98 -7.51
C ASN A 105 -18.20 -30.82 -7.67
N LEU A 106 -18.67 -29.59 -7.93
CA LEU A 106 -17.81 -28.39 -7.93
C LEU A 106 -17.58 -27.93 -6.49
N ASP A 107 -16.33 -28.07 -6.04
CA ASP A 107 -15.89 -27.95 -4.64
C ASP A 107 -15.77 -26.50 -4.14
N LYS A 108 -15.57 -25.54 -5.04
CA LYS A 108 -15.31 -24.12 -4.70
C LYS A 108 -16.55 -23.23 -4.80
N LEU A 109 -17.67 -23.74 -5.29
CA LEU A 109 -18.95 -23.03 -5.30
C LEU A 109 -19.61 -23.08 -3.92
N THR A 110 -20.26 -21.98 -3.51
CA THR A 110 -21.09 -22.00 -2.31
C THR A 110 -22.39 -22.77 -2.56
N GLU A 111 -23.02 -23.29 -1.51
CA GLU A 111 -24.28 -24.01 -1.62
C GLU A 111 -25.42 -23.17 -2.23
N GLU A 112 -25.37 -21.85 -2.06
CA GLU A 112 -26.32 -20.90 -2.69
C GLU A 112 -26.13 -20.81 -4.21
N GLU A 113 -24.89 -20.76 -4.70
CA GLU A 113 -24.61 -20.73 -6.15
C GLU A 113 -24.89 -22.08 -6.81
N LYS A 114 -24.54 -23.17 -6.13
CA LYS A 114 -24.91 -24.52 -6.60
C LYS A 114 -26.42 -24.61 -6.76
N ARG A 115 -27.18 -24.08 -5.81
CA ARG A 115 -28.65 -24.04 -5.88
C ARG A 115 -29.13 -23.22 -7.08
N ASP A 116 -28.59 -22.01 -7.28
CA ASP A 116 -28.98 -21.17 -8.41
C ASP A 116 -28.72 -21.84 -9.77
N PHE A 117 -27.55 -22.46 -9.96
CA PHE A 117 -27.26 -23.20 -11.18
C PHE A 117 -28.11 -24.46 -11.35
N ILE A 118 -28.43 -25.17 -10.25
CA ILE A 118 -29.33 -26.32 -10.28
C ILE A 118 -30.74 -25.87 -10.68
N ASP A 119 -31.25 -24.78 -10.11
CA ASP A 119 -32.57 -24.22 -10.43
C ASP A 119 -32.66 -23.81 -11.92
N GLN A 120 -31.58 -23.27 -12.48
CA GLN A 120 -31.49 -22.96 -13.92
C GLN A 120 -31.55 -24.22 -14.80
N ILE A 121 -31.03 -25.37 -14.35
CA ILE A 121 -31.12 -26.65 -15.07
C ILE A 121 -32.50 -27.30 -14.90
N GLU A 122 -33.06 -27.23 -13.69
CA GLU A 122 -34.38 -27.80 -13.39
C GLU A 122 -35.49 -27.10 -14.18
N ASN A 123 -35.40 -25.77 -14.35
CA ASN A 123 -36.38 -24.96 -15.06
C ASN A 123 -35.99 -24.66 -16.53
N GLY A 124 -34.77 -24.99 -16.94
CA GLY A 124 -34.23 -24.67 -18.26
C GLY A 124 -34.49 -25.71 -19.36
N LEU A 125 -34.28 -25.27 -20.61
CA LEU A 125 -34.28 -26.16 -21.78
C LEU A 125 -32.93 -26.89 -21.91
N PRO A 126 -32.92 -28.17 -22.35
CA PRO A 126 -31.69 -28.97 -22.48
C PRO A 126 -30.58 -28.34 -23.32
N GLY A 127 -30.94 -27.53 -24.33
CA GLY A 127 -29.98 -26.84 -25.19
C GLY A 127 -29.09 -25.82 -24.47
N ASN A 128 -29.41 -25.46 -23.22
CA ASN A 128 -28.66 -24.49 -22.42
C ASN A 128 -27.80 -25.12 -21.32
N PHE A 129 -27.92 -26.44 -21.05
CA PHE A 129 -27.26 -27.08 -19.91
C PHE A 129 -25.73 -27.01 -19.99
N ASP A 130 -25.16 -27.17 -21.18
CA ASP A 130 -23.71 -27.05 -21.37
C ASP A 130 -23.20 -25.65 -21.05
N ASN A 131 -23.95 -24.60 -21.44
CA ASN A 131 -23.58 -23.22 -21.14
C ASN A 131 -23.64 -22.96 -19.62
N ILE A 132 -24.70 -23.40 -18.97
CA ILE A 132 -24.87 -23.29 -17.50
C ILE A 132 -23.72 -24.00 -16.76
N LEU A 133 -23.38 -25.22 -17.17
CA LEU A 133 -22.25 -25.96 -16.58
C LEU A 133 -20.90 -25.29 -16.83
N GLN A 134 -20.68 -24.72 -18.02
CA GLN A 134 -19.44 -23.98 -18.33
C GLN A 134 -19.32 -22.72 -17.47
N GLN A 135 -20.41 -21.98 -17.27
CA GLN A 135 -20.42 -20.83 -16.36
C GLN A 135 -20.10 -21.26 -14.93
N ALA A 136 -20.74 -22.33 -14.44
CA ALA A 136 -20.46 -22.88 -13.11
C ALA A 136 -18.99 -23.30 -12.96
N LYS A 137 -18.39 -23.93 -13.99
CA LYS A 137 -16.96 -24.29 -14.00
C LYS A 137 -16.04 -23.08 -14.00
N ILE A 138 -16.34 -22.04 -14.77
CA ILE A 138 -15.57 -20.79 -14.79
C ILE A 138 -15.60 -20.13 -13.42
N ILE A 139 -16.76 -20.03 -12.77
CA ILE A 139 -16.86 -19.48 -11.42
C ILE A 139 -16.13 -20.38 -10.41
N ASN A 140 -16.27 -21.70 -10.50
CA ASN A 140 -15.55 -22.64 -9.64
C ASN A 140 -14.03 -22.50 -9.79
N GLN A 141 -13.52 -22.33 -11.01
CA GLN A 141 -12.10 -22.08 -11.30
C GLN A 141 -11.65 -20.72 -10.76
N ASN A 142 -12.45 -19.67 -10.99
CA ASN A 142 -12.14 -18.30 -10.58
C ASN A 142 -12.29 -18.05 -9.08
N ARG A 143 -13.03 -18.90 -8.35
CA ARG A 143 -13.09 -18.86 -6.87
C ARG A 143 -11.85 -19.41 -6.18
N GLY A 144 -10.91 -20.01 -6.93
CA GLY A 144 -9.51 -20.16 -6.50
C GLY A 144 -8.59 -19.01 -6.96
N GLY A 145 -9.10 -18.04 -7.71
CA GLY A 145 -8.36 -16.95 -8.37
C GLY A 145 -8.34 -15.62 -7.62
N ASN A 146 -9.00 -15.52 -6.46
CA ASN A 146 -8.86 -14.37 -5.56
C ASN A 146 -7.49 -14.32 -4.85
N ASP A 147 -6.66 -15.35 -5.00
CA ASP A 147 -5.36 -15.43 -4.32
C ASP A 147 -4.21 -14.98 -5.24
N LEU A 148 -4.21 -15.30 -6.54
CA LEU A 148 -3.04 -15.03 -7.38
C LEU A 148 -2.76 -13.53 -7.57
N PHE A 149 -3.76 -12.72 -7.91
CA PHE A 149 -3.56 -11.28 -8.05
C PHE A 149 -3.18 -10.63 -6.73
N SER A 150 -3.82 -11.04 -5.63
CA SER A 150 -3.51 -10.56 -4.28
C SER A 150 -2.07 -10.93 -3.87
N GLU A 151 -1.65 -12.16 -4.13
CA GLU A 151 -0.29 -12.64 -3.86
C GLU A 151 0.74 -12.00 -4.79
N ILE A 152 0.40 -11.67 -6.06
CA ILE A 152 1.26 -10.84 -6.93
C ILE A 152 1.47 -9.47 -6.30
N GLN A 153 0.40 -8.79 -5.88
CA GLN A 153 0.51 -7.46 -5.26
C GLN A 153 1.32 -7.50 -3.95
N LYS A 154 1.13 -8.55 -3.14
CA LYS A 154 1.89 -8.77 -1.92
C LYS A 154 3.36 -9.07 -2.20
N ALA A 155 3.68 -9.88 -3.22
CA ALA A 155 5.05 -10.14 -3.64
C ALA A 155 5.74 -8.86 -4.14
N ILE A 156 5.03 -8.02 -4.90
CA ILE A 156 5.51 -6.70 -5.33
C ILE A 156 5.83 -5.82 -4.12
N GLN A 157 4.91 -5.70 -3.16
CA GLN A 157 5.13 -4.92 -1.94
C GLN A 157 6.31 -5.42 -1.11
N GLU A 158 6.49 -6.74 -0.99
CA GLU A 158 7.63 -7.33 -0.28
C GLU A 158 8.96 -7.01 -0.98
N ILE A 159 9.00 -7.06 -2.32
CA ILE A 159 10.18 -6.72 -3.10
C ILE A 159 10.47 -5.21 -3.02
N GLU A 160 9.46 -4.35 -3.13
CA GLU A 160 9.60 -2.90 -2.97
C GLU A 160 10.14 -2.56 -1.57
N ALA A 161 9.62 -3.20 -0.52
CA ALA A 161 10.14 -3.03 0.84
C ALA A 161 11.58 -3.53 0.98
N GLU A 162 11.95 -4.61 0.29
CA GLU A 162 13.32 -5.13 0.29
C GLU A 162 14.28 -4.19 -0.45
N LEU A 163 13.88 -3.57 -1.56
CA LEU A 163 14.69 -2.59 -2.32
C LEU A 163 15.08 -1.36 -1.48
N LEU A 164 14.18 -0.92 -0.59
CA LEU A 164 14.40 0.23 0.30
C LEU A 164 15.35 -0.03 1.47
N LYS A 165 15.72 -1.29 1.75
CA LYS A 165 16.67 -1.61 2.83
C LYS A 165 18.10 -1.24 2.45
N GLU A 166 18.85 -0.73 3.42
CA GLU A 166 20.24 -0.31 3.21
C GLU A 166 21.22 -1.48 2.96
N PRO A 167 22.18 -1.32 2.02
CA PRO A 167 22.25 -0.24 1.03
C PRO A 167 21.12 -0.35 0.01
N VAL A 168 20.50 0.80 -0.28
CA VAL A 168 19.35 0.92 -1.20
C VAL A 168 19.73 0.42 -2.59
N ILE A 169 18.84 -0.36 -3.20
CA ILE A 169 18.94 -0.84 -4.59
C ILE A 169 17.83 -0.14 -5.39
N THR A 170 18.17 0.48 -6.51
CA THR A 170 17.17 1.11 -7.38
C THR A 170 16.53 0.07 -8.30
N SER A 171 15.34 0.34 -8.82
CA SER A 171 14.67 -0.56 -9.76
C SER A 171 15.51 -0.76 -11.03
N GLU A 172 16.17 0.28 -11.53
CA GLU A 172 17.04 0.22 -12.71
C GLU A 172 18.25 -0.69 -12.47
N GLU A 173 18.81 -0.68 -11.25
CA GLU A 173 19.90 -1.59 -10.90
C GLU A 173 19.46 -3.04 -10.89
N LEU A 174 18.21 -3.31 -10.46
CA LEU A 174 17.63 -4.64 -10.46
C LEU A 174 17.27 -5.11 -11.89
N ASP A 175 16.75 -4.21 -12.71
CA ASP A 175 16.27 -4.46 -14.07
C ASP A 175 17.38 -4.51 -15.14
N ALA A 176 18.62 -4.18 -14.80
CA ALA A 176 19.75 -4.18 -15.74
C ALA A 176 19.93 -5.49 -16.52
N ASP A 177 19.48 -6.61 -15.94
CA ASP A 177 19.59 -7.96 -16.50
C ASP A 177 18.25 -8.52 -17.01
N SER A 178 17.14 -7.76 -16.90
CA SER A 178 15.79 -8.15 -17.36
C SER A 178 15.29 -7.23 -18.48
N PRO A 179 14.92 -7.76 -19.66
CA PRO A 179 14.43 -6.94 -20.77
C PRO A 179 13.02 -6.37 -20.58
N ILE A 180 12.25 -6.91 -19.63
CA ILE A 180 10.83 -6.57 -19.42
C ILE A 180 10.63 -5.94 -18.02
N GLY A 181 11.60 -6.14 -17.11
CA GLY A 181 11.56 -5.58 -15.76
C GLY A 181 10.88 -6.51 -14.75
N TRP A 182 11.37 -6.53 -13.52
CA TRP A 182 10.99 -7.52 -12.50
C TRP A 182 9.50 -7.47 -12.13
N LYS A 183 8.87 -6.28 -12.22
CA LYS A 183 7.46 -6.08 -11.87
C LYS A 183 6.53 -6.68 -12.92
N GLU A 184 6.79 -6.40 -14.20
CA GLU A 184 6.06 -6.96 -15.33
C GLU A 184 6.22 -8.49 -15.40
N GLU A 185 7.40 -9.01 -15.03
CA GLU A 185 7.64 -10.45 -14.90
C GLU A 185 6.78 -11.14 -13.83
N LEU A 186 6.45 -10.45 -12.73
CA LEU A 186 5.55 -10.97 -11.70
C LEU A 186 4.09 -10.85 -12.11
N GLU A 187 3.72 -9.79 -12.83
CA GLU A 187 2.36 -9.60 -13.35
C GLU A 187 2.01 -10.60 -14.46
N SER A 188 3.01 -11.14 -15.17
CA SER A 188 2.81 -12.11 -16.24
C SER A 188 2.67 -13.58 -15.79
N VAL A 189 2.72 -13.88 -14.49
CA VAL A 189 2.67 -15.27 -14.00
C VAL A 189 1.28 -15.89 -14.07
N SER A 190 1.20 -17.16 -14.45
CA SER A 190 -0.07 -17.90 -14.58
C SER A 190 -0.46 -18.71 -13.32
N GLY A 191 0.39 -18.79 -12.30
CA GLY A 191 0.13 -19.60 -11.11
C GLY A 191 0.99 -19.25 -9.90
N LEU A 192 0.56 -19.70 -8.71
CA LEU A 192 1.20 -19.38 -7.43
C LEU A 192 2.61 -19.99 -7.30
N ALA A 193 2.82 -21.18 -7.87
CA ALA A 193 4.14 -21.81 -7.90
C ALA A 193 5.15 -20.99 -8.71
N ASP A 194 4.75 -20.50 -9.89
CA ASP A 194 5.58 -19.66 -10.74
C ASP A 194 5.87 -18.30 -10.08
N LEU A 195 4.87 -17.73 -9.40
CA LEU A 195 5.01 -16.51 -8.61
C LEU A 195 6.09 -16.68 -7.52
N ASN A 196 6.00 -17.73 -6.73
CA ASN A 196 6.95 -17.99 -5.64
C ASN A 196 8.38 -18.18 -6.18
N ASN A 197 8.54 -18.94 -7.27
CA ASN A 197 9.84 -19.13 -7.91
C ASN A 197 10.44 -17.81 -8.42
N LYS A 198 9.65 -16.99 -9.15
CA LYS A 198 10.12 -15.68 -9.64
C LYS A 198 10.47 -14.73 -8.49
N LYS A 199 9.64 -14.69 -7.45
CA LYS A 199 9.89 -13.90 -6.24
C LYS A 199 11.23 -14.27 -5.58
N GLU A 200 11.53 -15.56 -5.44
CA GLU A 200 12.80 -16.02 -4.87
C GLU A 200 14.01 -15.60 -5.71
N ILE A 201 13.91 -15.71 -7.04
CA ILE A 201 14.97 -15.28 -7.98
C ILE A 201 15.25 -13.77 -7.81
N ILE A 202 14.20 -12.95 -7.79
CA ILE A 202 14.33 -11.49 -7.63
C ILE A 202 14.94 -11.14 -6.27
N LEU A 203 14.46 -11.75 -5.17
CA LEU A 203 15.01 -11.52 -3.83
C LEU A 203 16.47 -11.93 -3.73
N LYS A 204 16.88 -13.01 -4.42
CA LYS A 204 18.29 -13.42 -4.50
C LYS A 204 19.14 -12.38 -5.24
N ALA A 205 18.67 -11.88 -6.39
CA ALA A 205 19.35 -10.83 -7.15
C ALA A 205 19.54 -9.54 -6.31
N ILE A 206 18.53 -9.13 -5.54
CA ILE A 206 18.64 -8.00 -4.61
C ILE A 206 19.74 -8.24 -3.58
N LYS A 207 19.79 -9.43 -2.97
CA LYS A 207 20.82 -9.78 -1.98
C LYS A 207 22.22 -9.77 -2.58
N GLU A 208 22.39 -10.27 -3.80
CA GLU A 208 23.68 -10.29 -4.50
C GLU A 208 24.15 -8.88 -4.86
N LYS A 209 23.28 -8.03 -5.45
CA LYS A 209 23.60 -6.63 -5.74
C LYS A 209 23.90 -5.85 -4.46
N ARG A 210 23.18 -6.12 -3.37
CA ARG A 210 23.48 -5.56 -2.04
C ARG A 210 24.84 -6.01 -1.52
N ALA A 211 25.17 -7.29 -1.65
CA ALA A 211 26.48 -7.82 -1.27
C ALA A 211 27.61 -7.20 -2.11
N LEU A 212 27.37 -6.89 -3.38
CA LEU A 212 28.31 -6.16 -4.22
C LEU A 212 28.49 -4.72 -3.74
N LYS A 213 27.41 -3.98 -3.43
CA LYS A 213 27.50 -2.62 -2.87
C LYS A 213 28.22 -2.57 -1.52
N THR A 214 28.03 -3.57 -0.66
CA THR A 214 28.74 -3.67 0.62
C THR A 214 30.19 -4.14 0.47
N LYS A 215 30.48 -4.98 -0.52
CA LYS A 215 31.85 -5.42 -0.87
C LYS A 215 32.61 -4.40 -1.72
N THR A 216 31.93 -3.40 -2.30
CA THR A 216 32.62 -2.39 -3.11
C THR A 216 33.56 -1.61 -2.19
N PRO A 217 34.88 -1.60 -2.43
CA PRO A 217 35.87 -0.93 -1.59
C PRO A 217 35.66 0.58 -1.46
N LEU A 218 34.71 1.18 -2.17
CA LEU A 218 34.53 2.62 -2.29
C LEU A 218 34.44 3.33 -0.94
N LYS A 219 33.77 2.74 0.07
CA LYS A 219 33.69 3.34 1.41
C LYS A 219 35.04 3.32 2.13
N ILE A 220 35.80 2.22 1.99
CA ILE A 220 37.14 2.07 2.55
C ILE A 220 38.13 2.97 1.82
N PHE A 221 38.02 3.04 0.49
CA PHE A 221 38.84 3.88 -0.38
C PHE A 221 38.54 5.37 -0.15
N LEU A 222 37.27 5.76 0.01
CA LEU A 222 36.88 7.12 0.41
C LEU A 222 37.42 7.47 1.79
N GLN A 223 37.34 6.56 2.77
CA GLN A 223 37.94 6.79 4.08
C GLN A 223 39.46 6.94 3.99
N GLN A 224 40.14 6.10 3.21
CA GLN A 224 41.59 6.19 3.01
C GLN A 224 41.99 7.49 2.30
N ILE A 225 41.26 7.90 1.25
CA ILE A 225 41.47 9.18 0.56
C ILE A 225 41.21 10.34 1.52
N ILE A 226 40.13 10.31 2.31
CA ILE A 226 39.85 11.35 3.32
C ILE A 226 40.99 11.43 4.35
N GLN A 227 41.51 10.29 4.82
CA GLN A 227 42.63 10.27 5.75
C GLN A 227 43.93 10.77 5.11
N GLN A 228 44.20 10.41 3.86
CA GLN A 228 45.35 10.92 3.11
C GLN A 228 45.24 12.44 2.90
N ILE A 229 44.09 12.95 2.47
CA ILE A 229 43.84 14.39 2.30
C ILE A 229 44.00 15.13 3.63
N LYS A 230 43.45 14.60 4.74
CA LYS A 230 43.64 15.18 6.09
C LYS A 230 45.11 15.19 6.49
N SER A 231 45.84 14.11 6.22
CA SER A 231 47.26 14.02 6.54
C SER A 231 48.11 15.00 5.72
N GLU A 232 47.80 15.21 4.45
CA GLU A 232 48.50 16.15 3.57
C GLU A 232 48.15 17.61 3.87
N LEU A 233 46.89 17.91 4.24
CA LEU A 233 46.49 19.22 4.74
C LEU A 233 47.22 19.59 6.04
N ASN A 234 47.53 18.59 6.88
CA ASN A 234 48.30 18.81 8.11
C ASN A 234 49.82 18.92 7.88
N LYS A 235 50.34 18.50 6.72
CA LYS A 235 51.77 18.57 6.36
C LYS A 235 52.16 19.86 5.64
N LYS A 236 51.22 20.53 4.97
CA LYS A 236 51.49 21.89 4.46
C LYS A 236 51.68 22.81 5.67
N PRO A 237 52.69 23.71 5.66
CA PRO A 237 52.74 24.73 6.69
C PRO A 237 51.40 25.46 6.62
N LYS A 238 50.71 25.55 7.76
CA LYS A 238 49.42 26.24 7.84
C LYS A 238 49.63 27.60 7.20
N LEU A 239 48.70 28.13 6.39
CA LEU A 239 48.85 29.48 5.80
C LEU A 239 49.27 30.53 6.86
N GLN A 240 48.88 30.32 8.11
CA GLN A 240 49.31 31.05 9.29
C GLN A 240 50.85 31.16 9.48
N GLU A 241 51.63 30.16 9.06
CA GLU A 241 53.10 30.13 9.13
C GLU A 241 53.77 30.71 7.87
N LEU A 242 53.12 30.62 6.72
CA LEU A 242 53.65 31.10 5.43
C LEU A 242 53.39 32.58 5.19
N ASP A 243 52.18 33.04 5.53
CA ASP A 243 51.75 34.44 5.40
C ASP A 243 50.66 34.74 6.46
N PRO A 244 51.08 35.09 7.68
CA PRO A 244 50.16 35.42 8.76
C PRO A 244 49.16 36.51 8.38
N SER A 245 49.61 37.53 7.61
CA SER A 245 48.76 38.66 7.25
C SER A 245 47.63 38.25 6.30
N GLN A 246 47.92 37.42 5.30
CA GLN A 246 46.89 36.90 4.40
C GLN A 246 45.93 35.95 5.12
N TYR A 247 46.44 35.14 6.04
CA TYR A 247 45.62 34.26 6.87
C TYR A 247 44.60 35.05 7.71
N GLU A 248 45.05 36.10 8.40
CA GLU A 248 44.20 36.98 9.20
C GLU A 248 43.13 37.66 8.36
N LYS A 249 43.50 38.24 7.20
CA LYS A 249 42.54 38.86 6.27
C LYS A 249 41.50 37.87 5.77
N THR A 250 41.92 36.66 5.43
CA THR A 250 41.02 35.60 4.96
C THR A 250 40.03 35.21 6.05
N LYS A 251 40.49 35.04 7.30
CA LYS A 251 39.62 34.68 8.42
C LYS A 251 38.61 35.78 8.75
N ILE A 252 39.04 37.05 8.76
CA ILE A 252 38.12 38.17 8.95
C ILE A 252 37.08 38.23 7.81
N SER A 253 37.50 38.03 6.57
CA SER A 253 36.58 37.99 5.41
C SER A 253 35.57 36.85 5.52
N LEU A 254 35.96 35.69 6.07
CA LEU A 254 35.05 34.57 6.29
C LEU A 254 34.01 34.87 7.37
N LEU A 255 34.38 35.58 8.43
CA LEU A 255 33.42 36.07 9.44
C LEU A 255 32.39 37.02 8.82
N ASP A 256 32.84 37.94 7.95
CA ASP A 256 31.93 38.87 7.26
C ASP A 256 30.98 38.14 6.28
N GLN A 257 31.44 37.07 5.65
CA GLN A 257 30.59 36.20 4.83
C GLN A 257 29.57 35.45 5.68
N GLN A 258 30.01 34.87 6.80
CA GLN A 258 29.15 34.13 7.71
C GLN A 258 28.04 35.00 8.30
N LEU A 259 28.33 36.27 8.62
CA LEU A 259 27.30 37.24 9.03
C LEU A 259 26.21 37.38 7.96
N LYS A 260 26.59 37.47 6.69
CA LYS A 260 25.62 37.57 5.58
C LYS A 260 24.80 36.30 5.43
N ASP A 261 25.45 35.13 5.52
CA ASP A 261 24.80 33.82 5.39
C ASP A 261 23.78 33.59 6.51
N GLU A 262 24.07 34.08 7.72
CA GLU A 262 23.16 34.03 8.87
C GLU A 262 22.15 35.21 8.91
N GLY A 263 22.16 36.10 7.90
CA GLY A 263 21.25 37.25 7.83
C GLY A 263 21.48 38.30 8.94
N LEU A 264 22.69 38.38 9.47
CA LEU A 264 23.08 39.28 10.54
C LEU A 264 23.65 40.60 10.02
N ASN A 265 23.33 41.66 10.75
CA ASN A 265 23.82 43.02 10.55
C ASN A 265 23.89 43.75 11.90
N ASP A 266 24.48 44.96 11.91
CA ASP A 266 24.71 45.70 13.16
C ASP A 266 23.43 45.99 13.98
N SER A 267 22.26 46.00 13.34
CA SER A 267 20.99 46.28 14.00
C SER A 267 20.33 45.06 14.66
N ASN A 268 20.64 43.84 14.21
CA ASN A 268 20.03 42.61 14.73
C ASN A 268 21.01 41.68 15.48
N MET A 269 22.31 41.96 15.47
CA MET A 269 23.26 41.26 16.31
C MET A 269 23.06 41.62 17.79
N ASP A 270 23.20 40.63 18.67
CA ASP A 270 23.27 40.87 20.11
C ASP A 270 24.65 41.41 20.53
N GLU A 271 24.71 41.98 21.73
CA GLU A 271 25.92 42.62 22.24
C GLU A 271 27.09 41.63 22.43
N GLU A 272 26.80 40.36 22.77
CA GLU A 272 27.84 39.34 22.90
C GLU A 272 28.49 39.01 21.55
N THR A 273 27.70 38.94 20.50
CA THR A 273 28.15 38.67 19.13
C THR A 273 28.94 39.85 18.58
N LYS A 274 28.46 41.08 18.80
CA LYS A 274 29.21 42.31 18.45
C LYS A 274 30.56 42.36 19.16
N ALA A 275 30.58 42.05 20.46
CA ALA A 275 31.80 42.04 21.25
C ALA A 275 32.81 40.99 20.75
N ALA A 276 32.35 39.76 20.52
CA ALA A 276 33.20 38.67 20.00
C ALA A 276 33.73 38.99 18.59
N LEU A 277 32.90 39.54 17.70
CA LEU A 277 33.33 39.96 16.36
C LEU A 277 34.36 41.07 16.42
N LYS A 278 34.17 42.08 17.29
CA LYS A 278 35.13 43.17 17.48
C LYS A 278 36.46 42.65 18.01
N GLU A 279 36.43 41.77 19.01
CA GLU A 279 37.62 41.13 19.57
C GLU A 279 38.38 40.33 18.50
N ALA A 280 37.67 39.54 17.70
CA ALA A 280 38.24 38.77 16.59
C ALA A 280 38.85 39.64 15.48
N LYS A 281 38.22 40.78 15.14
CA LYS A 281 38.75 41.73 14.13
C LYS A 281 39.96 42.51 14.64
N GLN A 282 40.05 42.78 15.94
CA GLN A 282 41.17 43.49 16.55
C GLN A 282 42.36 42.56 16.84
N ASN A 283 42.09 41.30 17.19
CA ASN A 283 43.10 40.30 17.51
C ASN A 283 42.68 38.92 16.96
N PRO A 284 42.99 38.62 15.67
CA PRO A 284 42.51 37.45 14.93
C PRO A 284 43.23 36.14 15.32
N THR A 285 43.27 35.83 16.61
CA THR A 285 43.74 34.53 17.10
C THR A 285 42.75 33.42 16.75
N PRO A 286 43.21 32.16 16.60
CA PRO A 286 42.31 31.03 16.36
C PRO A 286 41.16 30.92 17.37
N GLU A 287 41.42 31.24 18.64
CA GLU A 287 40.45 31.22 19.73
C GLU A 287 39.39 32.32 19.56
N ASN A 288 39.80 33.55 19.24
CA ASN A 288 38.89 34.67 19.05
C ASN A 288 38.04 34.50 17.79
N ILE A 289 38.63 34.00 16.70
CA ILE A 289 37.87 33.66 15.47
C ILE A 289 36.83 32.58 15.79
N THR A 290 37.22 31.48 16.43
CA THR A 290 36.29 30.39 16.76
C THR A 290 35.15 30.89 17.66
N LYS A 291 35.46 31.70 18.68
CA LYS A 291 34.46 32.30 19.57
C LYS A 291 33.49 33.21 18.79
N ALA A 292 33.98 34.00 17.84
CA ALA A 292 33.14 34.83 16.98
C ALA A 292 32.25 33.96 16.06
N GLU A 293 32.81 32.93 15.42
CA GLU A 293 32.05 31.98 14.57
C GLU A 293 30.89 31.33 15.35
N GLU A 294 31.15 30.86 16.57
CA GLU A 294 30.11 30.24 17.42
C GLU A 294 29.01 31.24 17.81
N LYS A 295 29.39 32.48 18.16
CA LYS A 295 28.42 33.53 18.51
C LYS A 295 27.59 33.97 17.31
N ILE A 296 28.19 34.10 16.13
CA ILE A 296 27.50 34.42 14.87
C ILE A 296 26.44 33.35 14.57
N HIS A 297 26.80 32.06 14.61
CA HIS A 297 25.83 30.99 14.37
C HIS A 297 24.71 30.95 15.41
N GLN A 298 25.04 31.14 16.70
CA GLN A 298 24.04 31.13 17.75
C GLN A 298 23.06 32.31 17.62
N ASN A 299 23.57 33.52 17.33
CA ASN A 299 22.73 34.69 17.09
C ASN A 299 21.88 34.55 15.83
N GLY A 300 22.46 34.04 14.73
CA GLY A 300 21.76 33.72 13.49
C GLY A 300 20.58 32.77 13.72
N ALA A 301 20.82 31.65 14.41
CA ALA A 301 19.76 30.72 14.81
C ALA A 301 18.68 31.37 15.68
N ASN A 302 19.08 32.18 16.66
CA ASN A 302 18.14 32.90 17.53
C ASN A 302 17.24 33.87 16.76
N ASN A 303 17.82 34.67 15.86
CA ASN A 303 17.12 35.65 15.04
C ASN A 303 16.21 34.97 14.02
N ASN A 304 16.68 33.90 13.37
CA ASN A 304 15.89 33.12 12.42
C ASN A 304 14.65 32.53 13.10
N LEU A 305 14.79 31.98 14.31
CA LEU A 305 13.65 31.50 15.08
C LEU A 305 12.69 32.64 15.47
N ASP A 306 13.19 33.77 15.98
CA ASP A 306 12.32 34.90 16.32
C ASP A 306 11.56 35.45 15.13
N ASN A 307 12.23 35.57 13.98
CA ASN A 307 11.62 36.03 12.74
C ASN A 307 10.52 35.05 12.31
N LEU A 308 10.79 33.74 12.33
CA LEU A 308 9.80 32.71 12.00
C LEU A 308 8.58 32.80 12.93
N LEU A 309 8.79 32.87 14.24
CA LEU A 309 7.71 32.95 15.23
C LEU A 309 6.91 34.25 15.10
N THR A 310 7.60 35.39 14.93
CA THR A 310 6.98 36.71 14.81
C THR A 310 6.16 36.84 13.54
N GLN A 311 6.69 36.39 12.40
CA GLN A 311 5.96 36.38 11.13
C GLN A 311 4.70 35.50 11.22
N THR A 312 4.83 34.32 11.82
CA THR A 312 3.72 33.38 12.00
C THR A 312 2.65 33.95 12.92
N LEU A 313 3.05 34.47 14.10
CA LEU A 313 2.14 35.09 15.06
C LEU A 313 1.43 36.32 14.48
N ASN A 314 2.13 37.16 13.71
CA ASN A 314 1.54 38.33 13.08
C ASN A 314 0.51 37.96 12.01
N LYS A 315 0.76 36.91 11.23
CA LYS A 315 -0.23 36.40 10.28
C LYS A 315 -1.44 35.82 11.02
N LEU A 316 -1.20 35.11 12.14
CA LEU A 316 -2.25 34.45 12.93
C LEU A 316 -3.20 35.46 13.55
N LYS A 317 -2.65 36.50 14.20
CA LYS A 317 -3.44 37.59 14.81
C LYS A 317 -4.27 38.39 13.81
N LYS A 318 -3.84 38.46 12.55
CA LYS A 318 -4.62 39.11 11.49
C LYS A 318 -5.82 38.28 11.01
N GLY A 319 -5.95 37.03 11.46
CA GLY A 319 -6.98 36.10 10.98
C GLY A 319 -6.76 35.63 9.54
N ASN A 320 -5.53 35.82 9.01
CA ASN A 320 -5.23 35.66 7.58
C ASN A 320 -4.60 34.31 7.23
N LEU A 321 -4.42 33.38 8.18
CA LEU A 321 -3.90 32.05 7.84
C LEU A 321 -5.02 31.11 7.43
N THR A 322 -4.95 30.63 6.19
CA THR A 322 -5.66 29.42 5.75
C THR A 322 -5.13 28.18 6.48
N GLU A 323 -5.90 27.09 6.52
CA GLU A 323 -5.46 25.82 7.13
C GLU A 323 -4.16 25.28 6.49
N SER A 324 -4.01 25.44 5.17
CA SER A 324 -2.78 25.05 4.46
C SER A 324 -1.58 25.87 4.93
N GLU A 325 -1.73 27.18 5.12
CA GLU A 325 -0.66 28.04 5.63
C GLU A 325 -0.33 27.73 7.10
N LYS A 326 -1.32 27.38 7.93
CA LYS A 326 -1.07 26.93 9.31
C LYS A 326 -0.22 25.67 9.32
N GLN A 327 -0.57 24.68 8.50
CA GLN A 327 0.19 23.45 8.40
C GLN A 327 1.62 23.71 7.90
N ALA A 328 1.79 24.59 6.91
CA ALA A 328 3.12 24.99 6.43
C ALA A 328 3.95 25.69 7.52
N ALA A 329 3.33 26.55 8.34
CA ALA A 329 4.00 27.19 9.47
C ALA A 329 4.40 26.17 10.55
N ILE A 330 3.51 25.23 10.89
CA ILE A 330 3.81 24.13 11.82
C ILE A 330 5.00 23.31 11.31
N SER A 331 4.99 22.91 10.03
CA SER A 331 6.08 22.14 9.43
C SER A 331 7.42 22.86 9.51
N LYS A 332 7.47 24.16 9.19
CA LYS A 332 8.71 24.96 9.29
C LYS A 332 9.23 25.07 10.73
N ILE A 333 8.33 25.23 11.70
CA ILE A 333 8.71 25.28 13.11
C ILE A 333 9.25 23.91 13.56
N ILE A 334 8.58 22.81 13.18
CA ILE A 334 9.03 21.44 13.50
C ILE A 334 10.37 21.13 12.84
N GLU A 335 10.57 21.53 11.59
CA GLU A 335 11.83 21.38 10.86
C GLU A 335 12.98 22.09 11.60
N PHE A 336 12.76 23.32 12.07
CA PHE A 336 13.73 24.04 12.90
C PHE A 336 14.04 23.29 14.21
N ILE A 337 13.03 22.70 14.87
CA ILE A 337 13.20 21.96 16.14
C ILE A 337 13.96 20.64 15.94
N LEU A 338 13.66 19.91 14.86
CA LEU A 338 14.23 18.59 14.57
C LEU A 338 15.60 18.65 13.89
N SER A 339 16.08 19.84 13.56
CA SER A 339 17.40 20.04 12.97
C SER A 339 18.52 19.47 13.82
N GLU A 340 19.48 18.81 13.16
CA GLU A 340 20.70 18.30 13.81
C GLU A 340 21.66 19.44 14.21
N ASN A 341 21.44 20.65 13.71
CA ASN A 341 22.25 21.83 14.00
C ASN A 341 22.21 22.16 15.51
N LYS A 342 23.40 22.22 16.15
CA LYS A 342 23.52 22.47 17.59
C LYS A 342 22.91 23.82 18.01
N TYR A 343 23.12 24.86 17.20
CA TYR A 343 22.69 26.23 17.50
C TYR A 343 21.19 26.41 17.39
N GLN A 344 20.54 25.74 16.43
CA GLN A 344 19.07 25.73 16.31
C GLN A 344 18.41 25.03 17.49
N ARG A 345 18.98 23.91 17.96
CA ARG A 345 18.50 23.22 19.17
C ARG A 345 18.65 24.08 20.42
N GLU A 346 19.74 24.81 20.56
CA GLU A 346 19.94 25.76 21.67
C GLU A 346 18.97 26.94 21.60
N ALA A 347 18.79 27.53 20.42
CA ALA A 347 17.81 28.60 20.18
C ALA A 347 16.38 28.14 20.55
N TYR A 348 16.00 26.92 20.17
CA TYR A 348 14.73 26.32 20.56
C TYR A 348 14.63 26.14 22.07
N LYS A 349 15.65 25.58 22.75
CA LYS A 349 15.64 25.41 24.21
C LYS A 349 15.37 26.72 24.94
N LEU A 350 16.01 27.81 24.51
CA LEU A 350 15.82 29.15 25.08
C LEU A 350 14.40 29.69 24.87
N LYS A 351 13.75 29.33 23.76
CA LYS A 351 12.45 29.87 23.35
C LYS A 351 11.32 28.85 23.41
N LYS A 352 11.55 27.71 24.07
CA LYS A 352 10.66 26.55 24.06
C LYS A 352 9.23 26.92 24.43
N SER A 353 9.04 27.70 25.49
CA SER A 353 7.71 28.14 25.94
C SER A 353 6.94 28.92 24.87
N LYS A 354 7.63 29.82 24.14
CA LYS A 354 7.02 30.61 23.05
C LYS A 354 6.68 29.73 21.84
N VAL A 355 7.57 28.80 21.50
CA VAL A 355 7.39 27.86 20.39
C VAL A 355 6.21 26.92 20.66
N ASP A 356 6.17 26.32 21.86
CA ASP A 356 5.11 25.40 22.27
C ASP A 356 3.75 26.11 22.31
N ALA A 357 3.70 27.33 22.84
CA ALA A 357 2.49 28.13 22.88
C ALA A 357 1.96 28.47 21.46
N LEU A 358 2.85 28.87 20.54
CA LEU A 358 2.46 29.17 19.17
C LEU A 358 2.00 27.91 18.42
N LEU A 359 2.65 26.76 18.64
CA LEU A 359 2.25 25.50 18.02
C LEU A 359 0.87 25.05 18.51
N ALA A 360 0.57 25.19 19.81
CA ALA A 360 -0.76 24.92 20.36
C ALA A 360 -1.82 25.83 19.72
N GLU A 361 -1.53 27.13 19.60
CA GLU A 361 -2.43 28.11 18.99
C GLU A 361 -2.69 27.80 17.50
N LEU A 362 -1.64 27.43 16.74
CA LEU A 362 -1.76 27.02 15.34
C LEU A 362 -2.60 25.75 15.15
N ARG A 363 -2.57 24.83 16.11
CA ARG A 363 -3.37 23.58 16.11
C ARG A 363 -4.82 23.81 16.56
N GLY A 364 -5.18 25.01 16.99
CA GLY A 364 -6.50 25.30 17.56
C GLY A 364 -6.71 24.64 18.92
N GLU A 365 -5.62 24.24 19.60
CA GLU A 365 -5.70 23.80 20.99
C GLU A 365 -6.05 25.04 21.82
N LYS A 366 -7.27 25.08 22.37
CA LYS A 366 -7.66 26.16 23.27
C LYS A 366 -6.67 26.18 24.43
N ASN A 367 -5.92 27.27 24.55
CA ASN A 367 -5.01 27.52 25.67
C ASN A 367 -5.82 27.59 26.97
N ASN A 368 -6.16 26.45 27.56
CA ASN A 368 -6.56 26.33 28.95
C ASN A 368 -5.31 26.45 29.84
N GLN A 369 -4.48 27.47 29.59
CA GLN A 369 -3.40 27.90 30.48
C GLN A 369 -3.94 28.89 31.53
N GLU A 370 -5.14 28.65 32.06
CA GLU A 370 -5.40 29.04 33.45
C GLU A 370 -4.58 28.07 34.30
N GLY A 371 -3.57 28.60 34.99
CA GLY A 371 -2.54 27.82 35.66
C GLY A 371 -3.10 26.63 36.43
N VAL A 372 -2.79 25.41 35.97
CA VAL A 372 -3.04 24.21 36.75
C VAL A 372 -2.13 24.29 37.98
N PRO A 373 -2.67 24.38 39.21
CA PRO A 373 -1.84 24.49 40.40
C PRO A 373 -0.93 23.26 40.49
N LEU A 374 0.37 23.49 40.74
CA LEU A 374 1.43 22.48 40.81
C LEU A 374 1.04 21.23 41.64
N THR A 375 0.11 21.39 42.57
CA THR A 375 -0.50 20.35 43.40
C THR A 375 -1.11 19.19 42.59
N ARG A 376 -1.71 19.42 41.41
CA ARG A 376 -2.29 18.32 40.62
C ARG A 376 -1.25 17.48 39.88
N VAL A 377 -0.14 18.08 39.44
CA VAL A 377 0.95 17.35 38.77
C VAL A 377 1.71 16.47 39.76
N ILE A 378 1.93 16.96 40.99
CA ILE A 378 2.56 16.18 42.08
C ILE A 378 1.69 14.97 42.46
N ILE A 379 0.37 15.09 42.52
CA ILE A 379 -0.53 13.98 42.87
C ILE A 379 -0.52 12.89 41.79
N ILE A 380 -0.55 13.26 40.51
CA ILE A 380 -0.57 12.29 39.40
C ILE A 380 0.79 11.60 39.25
N THR A 381 1.91 12.33 39.37
CA THR A 381 3.25 11.72 39.31
C THR A 381 3.52 10.83 40.52
N ALA A 382 3.07 11.19 41.73
CA ALA A 382 3.18 10.34 42.91
C ALA A 382 2.38 9.03 42.75
N LEU A 383 1.18 9.08 42.16
CA LEU A 383 0.32 7.90 41.96
C LEU A 383 0.89 6.89 40.94
N ILE A 384 1.70 7.33 39.98
CA ILE A 384 2.28 6.44 38.96
C ILE A 384 3.66 5.93 39.40
N VAL A 385 4.48 6.78 40.04
CA VAL A 385 5.86 6.42 40.38
C VAL A 385 5.95 5.53 41.62
N LEU A 386 5.11 5.74 42.65
CA LEU A 386 5.12 4.88 43.85
C LEU A 386 4.84 3.39 43.56
N PRO A 387 3.80 3.01 42.79
CA PRO A 387 3.54 1.59 42.52
C PRO A 387 4.66 0.94 41.69
N LEU A 388 5.30 1.68 40.78
CA LEU A 388 6.45 1.16 40.02
C LEU A 388 7.67 0.89 40.92
N ILE A 389 7.94 1.76 41.89
CA ILE A 389 9.01 1.54 42.89
C ILE A 389 8.69 0.33 43.76
N ILE A 390 7.43 0.16 44.19
CA ILE A 390 7.01 -1.01 44.99
C ILE A 390 7.16 -2.30 44.19
N VAL A 391 6.72 -2.33 42.92
CA VAL A 391 6.88 -3.49 42.02
C VAL A 391 8.36 -3.81 41.82
N PHE A 392 9.21 -2.80 41.63
CA PHE A 392 10.65 -3.01 41.48
C PHE A 392 11.29 -3.61 42.75
N ILE A 393 10.91 -3.13 43.94
CA ILE A 393 11.38 -3.68 45.22
C ILE A 393 10.91 -5.14 45.40
N LEU A 394 9.66 -5.45 45.05
CA LEU A 394 9.12 -6.81 45.14
C LEU A 394 9.84 -7.78 44.19
N ILE A 395 10.09 -7.36 42.94
CA ILE A 395 10.86 -8.13 41.96
C ILE A 395 12.28 -8.38 42.48
N ARG A 396 12.94 -7.34 43.01
CA ARG A 396 14.31 -7.46 43.54
C ARG A 396 14.37 -8.40 44.76
N ARG A 397 13.35 -8.38 45.63
CA ARG A 397 13.27 -9.26 46.80
C ARG A 397 12.98 -10.71 46.43
N ALA A 398 12.11 -10.95 45.43
CA ALA A 398 11.85 -12.28 44.89
C ALA A 398 13.11 -12.89 44.24
N ARG A 399 13.91 -12.08 43.54
CA ARG A 399 15.17 -12.53 42.92
C ARG A 399 16.20 -13.00 43.96
N ARG A 400 16.33 -12.30 45.10
CA ARG A 400 17.25 -12.72 46.17
C ARG A 400 16.87 -14.03 46.83
N ARG A 401 15.56 -14.33 46.98
CA ARG A 401 15.09 -15.60 47.56
C ARG A 401 15.29 -16.83 46.65
N ARG A 402 15.66 -16.63 45.38
CA ARG A 402 15.99 -17.74 44.46
C ARG A 402 17.49 -18.03 44.40
N LEU A 403 18.31 -17.16 44.98
CA LEU A 403 19.78 -17.25 44.95
C LEU A 403 20.38 -17.67 46.30
N ASN A 404 19.56 -17.67 47.36
CA ASN A 404 19.81 -18.32 48.64
C ASN A 404 18.78 -19.44 48.77
#